data_AF-D5XAY8-F1
#
_entry.id   AF-D5XAY8-F1
#
_cell.length_a   1.000
_cell.length_b   1.000
_cell.length_c   1.000
_cell.angle_alpha   90.00
_cell.angle_beta   90.00
_cell.angle_gamma   90.00
#
_symmetry.space_group_name_H-M   'P 1'
#
loop_
_entity.id
_entity.type
_entity.pdbx_description
1 polymer ?
#
loop_
_entity_poly.entity_id
_entity_poly.type
_entity_poly.pdbx_seq_one_letter_code
_entity_poly.pdbx_strand_id
1 'polypeptide(L)'
;MKWTEEALREMEKVPGFVRKMAKSAVEKLAREKSVDEITVDLVQETKDKYFSMVSGKNKEEKKTTKVAVVRCNIVSEVCPGVGCLRAFNNRKVHFEQYGPDTELIGFFTCGGCSGRRVSRLVEKLKNYDLDVLHLSSCMCMDLEDYQKCPFKNQIKKVVAAKGVKVVEGTHH
;
A
#
# COMPACT_ATOMS: atom_id res chain seq x y z
N MET A 1 15.44 -32.69 -26.01
CA MET A 1 16.13 -32.41 -24.73
C MET A 1 15.65 -33.39 -23.70
N LYS A 2 16.58 -34.02 -22.98
CA LYS A 2 16.24 -34.93 -21.89
C LYS A 2 16.21 -34.13 -20.58
N TRP A 3 15.15 -34.26 -19.82
CA TRP A 3 15.06 -33.69 -18.48
C TRP A 3 15.45 -34.77 -17.48
N THR A 4 16.33 -34.42 -16.54
CA THR A 4 16.60 -35.28 -15.38
C THR A 4 15.37 -35.36 -14.48
N GLU A 5 15.19 -36.47 -13.74
CA GLU A 5 14.07 -36.62 -12.80
C GLU A 5 14.07 -35.51 -11.75
N GLU A 6 15.25 -35.09 -11.32
CA GLU A 6 15.44 -34.03 -10.32
C GLU A 6 15.00 -32.67 -10.86
N ALA A 7 15.33 -32.35 -12.13
CA ALA A 7 14.88 -31.12 -12.79
C ALA A 7 13.35 -31.10 -12.98
N LEU A 8 12.71 -32.25 -13.23
CA LEU A 8 11.26 -32.36 -13.33
C LEU A 8 10.58 -32.08 -11.98
N ARG A 9 11.07 -32.68 -10.89
CA ARG A 9 10.56 -32.41 -9.53
C ARG A 9 10.68 -30.93 -9.17
N GLU A 10 11.75 -30.28 -9.59
CA GLU A 10 11.95 -28.86 -9.34
C GLU A 10 10.99 -27.97 -10.15
N MET A 11 10.56 -28.43 -11.32
CA MET A 11 9.54 -27.78 -12.15
C MET A 11 8.10 -27.97 -11.62
N GLU A 12 7.82 -29.04 -10.88
CA GLU A 12 6.51 -29.25 -10.27
C GLU A 12 6.19 -28.21 -9.20
N LYS A 13 7.22 -27.72 -8.49
CA LYS A 13 7.11 -26.63 -7.51
C LYS A 13 6.67 -25.30 -8.13
N VAL A 14 6.81 -25.13 -9.45
CA VAL A 14 6.39 -23.92 -10.16
C VAL A 14 4.86 -23.90 -10.28
N PRO A 15 4.19 -22.77 -9.94
CA PRO A 15 2.74 -22.64 -10.07
C PRO A 15 2.24 -22.94 -11.49
N GLY A 16 1.11 -23.63 -11.59
CA GLY A 16 0.60 -24.16 -12.86
C GLY A 16 0.42 -23.12 -13.97
N PHE A 17 0.02 -21.89 -13.63
CA PHE A 17 -0.23 -20.82 -14.59
C PHE A 17 1.05 -20.28 -15.28
N VAL A 18 2.23 -20.45 -14.67
CA VAL A 18 3.54 -20.06 -15.26
C VAL A 18 4.40 -21.25 -15.68
N ARG A 19 4.04 -22.48 -15.29
CA ARG A 19 4.85 -23.69 -15.53
C ARG A 19 5.19 -23.93 -17.00
N LYS A 20 4.24 -23.70 -17.92
CA LYS A 20 4.46 -23.83 -19.37
C LYS A 20 5.48 -22.82 -19.90
N MET A 21 5.42 -21.59 -19.39
CA MET A 21 6.36 -20.52 -19.74
C MET A 21 7.76 -20.82 -19.20
N ALA A 22 7.86 -21.21 -17.93
CA ALA A 22 9.12 -21.57 -17.28
C ALA A 22 9.82 -22.73 -18.01
N LYS A 23 9.06 -23.77 -18.42
CA LYS A 23 9.61 -24.89 -19.19
C LYS A 23 10.23 -24.44 -20.52
N SER A 24 9.53 -23.57 -21.26
CA SER A 24 10.02 -23.01 -22.53
C SER A 24 11.31 -22.20 -22.34
N ALA A 25 11.40 -21.43 -21.25
CA ALA A 25 12.59 -20.64 -20.93
C ALA A 25 13.82 -21.51 -20.65
N VAL A 26 13.66 -22.58 -19.87
CA VAL A 26 14.74 -23.53 -19.56
C VAL A 26 15.21 -24.22 -20.85
N GLU A 27 14.28 -24.68 -21.68
CA GLU A 27 14.61 -25.31 -22.97
C GLU A 27 15.33 -24.34 -23.91
N LYS A 28 14.98 -23.05 -23.90
CA LYS A 28 15.69 -22.03 -24.68
C LYS A 28 17.13 -21.86 -24.18
N LEU A 29 17.34 -21.74 -22.87
CA LEU A 29 18.67 -21.60 -22.28
C LEU A 29 19.54 -22.84 -22.55
N ALA A 30 18.94 -24.03 -22.52
CA ALA A 30 19.61 -25.27 -22.90
C ALA A 30 20.11 -25.24 -24.36
N ARG A 31 19.32 -24.70 -25.30
CA ARG A 31 19.74 -24.53 -26.70
C ARG A 31 20.87 -23.52 -26.83
N GLU A 32 20.77 -22.39 -26.13
CA GLU A 32 21.80 -21.36 -26.13
C GLU A 32 23.15 -21.89 -25.61
N LYS A 33 23.12 -22.72 -24.57
CA LYS A 33 24.32 -23.37 -24.01
C LYS A 33 24.76 -24.64 -24.74
N SER A 34 24.02 -25.05 -25.78
CA SER A 34 24.27 -26.29 -26.53
C SER A 34 24.37 -27.52 -25.63
N VAL A 35 23.52 -27.60 -24.61
CA VAL A 35 23.39 -28.76 -23.72
C VAL A 35 22.18 -29.59 -24.09
N ASP A 36 22.37 -30.91 -24.23
CA ASP A 36 21.31 -31.85 -24.64
C ASP A 36 20.47 -32.37 -23.45
N GLU A 37 20.97 -32.15 -22.23
CA GLU A 37 20.38 -32.58 -20.97
C GLU A 37 20.11 -31.39 -20.05
N ILE A 38 18.92 -31.36 -19.47
CA ILE A 38 18.45 -30.33 -18.54
C ILE A 38 18.60 -30.85 -17.11
N THR A 39 19.58 -30.29 -16.41
CA THR A 39 19.90 -30.56 -15.01
C THR A 39 19.22 -29.55 -14.08
N VAL A 40 19.22 -29.84 -12.77
CA VAL A 40 18.69 -28.94 -11.74
C VAL A 40 19.38 -27.58 -11.78
N ASP A 41 20.70 -27.56 -12.00
CA ASP A 41 21.48 -26.33 -12.05
C ASP A 41 20.99 -25.39 -13.16
N LEU A 42 20.65 -25.94 -14.33
CA LEU A 42 20.13 -25.16 -15.45
C LEU A 42 18.71 -24.62 -15.15
N VAL A 43 17.89 -25.40 -14.45
CA VAL A 43 16.57 -24.95 -13.97
C VAL A 43 16.75 -23.81 -12.96
N GLN A 44 17.71 -23.91 -12.04
CA GLN A 44 17.95 -22.88 -11.03
C GLN A 44 18.55 -21.61 -11.62
N GLU A 45 19.49 -21.73 -12.56
CA GLU A 45 20.04 -20.59 -13.28
C GLU A 45 18.96 -19.87 -14.12
N THR A 46 18.08 -20.65 -14.74
CA THR A 46 16.92 -20.10 -15.44
C THR A 46 15.97 -19.44 -14.45
N LYS A 47 15.73 -20.01 -13.26
CA LYS A 47 14.97 -19.34 -12.22
C LYS A 47 15.61 -17.98 -11.91
N ASP A 48 16.89 -17.87 -11.65
CA ASP A 48 17.50 -16.58 -11.29
C ASP A 48 17.43 -15.55 -12.43
N LYS A 49 17.68 -15.98 -13.68
CA LYS A 49 17.64 -15.13 -14.88
C LYS A 49 16.23 -14.78 -15.34
N TYR A 50 15.25 -15.65 -15.08
CA TYR A 50 13.86 -15.48 -15.50
C TYR A 50 13.00 -14.90 -14.39
N PHE A 51 13.31 -15.14 -13.11
CA PHE A 51 12.79 -14.35 -11.99
C PHE A 51 13.24 -12.91 -12.14
N SER A 52 14.46 -12.61 -12.63
CA SER A 52 14.85 -11.23 -12.93
C SER A 52 14.18 -10.62 -14.17
N MET A 53 13.66 -11.41 -15.11
CA MET A 53 12.90 -10.93 -16.28
C MET A 53 11.38 -10.87 -16.08
N VAL A 54 10.80 -11.82 -15.34
CA VAL A 54 9.38 -11.86 -14.95
C VAL A 54 9.13 -10.93 -13.76
N SER A 55 10.13 -10.75 -12.88
CA SER A 55 10.18 -9.62 -11.95
C SER A 55 10.79 -8.42 -12.67
N GLY A 56 10.01 -7.77 -13.52
CA GLY A 56 10.21 -6.35 -13.83
C GLY A 56 10.08 -5.47 -12.58
N LYS A 57 10.91 -5.73 -11.55
CA LYS A 57 11.05 -5.05 -10.27
C LYS A 57 12.51 -5.19 -9.82
N ASN A 58 13.38 -4.44 -10.50
CA ASN A 58 14.57 -3.84 -9.87
C ASN A 58 14.44 -2.31 -9.95
N LYS A 59 13.31 -1.80 -9.47
CA LYS A 59 13.35 -0.86 -8.35
C LYS A 59 12.82 -1.67 -7.18
N GLU A 60 13.43 -1.56 -5.99
CA GLU A 60 12.68 -1.81 -4.76
C GLU A 60 11.32 -1.15 -4.96
N GLU A 61 10.26 -1.94 -5.07
CA GLU A 61 8.92 -1.37 -5.08
C GLU A 61 8.70 -0.86 -3.67
N LYS A 62 9.12 0.39 -3.48
CA LYS A 62 8.76 1.18 -2.33
C LYS A 62 7.24 1.18 -2.34
N LYS A 63 6.63 0.40 -1.45
CA LYS A 63 5.18 0.33 -1.32
C LYS A 63 4.67 1.76 -1.22
N THR A 64 3.92 2.21 -2.23
CA THR A 64 3.31 3.53 -2.23
C THR A 64 2.42 3.66 -1.02
N THR A 65 2.76 4.58 -0.10
CA THR A 65 1.93 4.81 1.09
C THR A 65 0.58 5.39 0.66
N LYS A 66 -0.51 4.77 1.08
CA LYS A 66 -1.87 5.28 0.83
C LYS A 66 -2.41 5.94 2.09
N VAL A 67 -2.74 7.22 1.96
CA VAL A 67 -3.20 8.06 3.07
C VAL A 67 -4.64 8.49 2.83
N ALA A 68 -5.42 8.60 3.90
CA ALA A 68 -6.70 9.29 3.88
C ALA A 68 -6.76 10.34 4.98
N VAL A 69 -7.62 11.35 4.81
CA VAL A 69 -7.87 12.41 5.79
C VAL A 69 -9.35 12.40 6.16
N VAL A 70 -9.63 12.32 7.46
CA VAL A 70 -10.96 12.58 8.01
C VAL A 70 -11.02 13.98 8.61
N ARG A 71 -12.09 14.70 8.28
CA ARG A 71 -12.34 16.09 8.68
C ARG A 71 -13.50 16.22 9.65
N CYS A 72 -13.50 17.29 10.44
CA CYS A 72 -14.68 17.65 11.24
C CYS A 72 -15.86 17.99 10.31
N ASN A 73 -17.04 17.43 10.60
CA ASN A 73 -18.24 17.67 9.80
C ASN A 73 -18.69 19.14 9.86
N ILE A 74 -18.75 19.72 11.06
CA ILE A 74 -19.20 21.09 11.28
C ILE A 74 -18.26 22.07 10.57
N VAL A 75 -16.95 21.97 10.84
CA VAL A 75 -15.97 22.86 10.21
C VAL A 75 -15.92 22.68 8.69
N SER A 76 -16.28 21.51 8.16
CA SER A 76 -16.30 21.29 6.70
C SER A 76 -17.37 22.10 5.97
N GLU A 77 -18.40 22.58 6.66
CA GLU A 77 -19.45 23.43 6.08
C GLU A 77 -18.91 24.80 5.65
N VAL A 78 -17.88 25.29 6.34
CA VAL A 78 -17.23 26.59 6.07
C VAL A 78 -15.78 26.46 5.62
N CYS A 79 -15.25 25.25 5.52
CA CYS A 79 -13.88 25.00 5.12
C CYS A 79 -13.83 23.94 4.00
N PRO A 80 -13.32 24.26 2.81
CA PRO A 80 -13.14 23.28 1.74
C PRO A 80 -11.95 22.35 1.98
N GLY A 81 -11.10 22.64 2.97
CA GLY A 81 -9.94 21.80 3.31
C GLY A 81 -8.68 22.11 2.52
N VAL A 82 -8.59 23.30 1.92
CA VAL A 82 -7.44 23.79 1.16
C VAL A 82 -6.13 23.67 1.94
N GLY A 83 -6.11 24.02 3.24
CA GLY A 83 -4.91 23.87 4.08
C GLY A 83 -4.43 22.42 4.19
N CYS A 84 -5.36 21.47 4.40
CA CYS A 84 -5.04 20.04 4.45
C CYS A 84 -4.46 19.54 3.11
N LEU A 85 -5.09 19.91 2.00
CA LEU A 85 -4.65 19.51 0.67
C LEU A 85 -3.30 20.14 0.29
N ARG A 86 -3.09 21.43 0.60
CA ARG A 86 -1.79 22.10 0.38
C ARG A 86 -0.69 21.46 1.22
N ALA A 87 -0.94 21.11 2.48
CA ALA A 87 0.05 20.42 3.31
C ALA A 87 0.41 19.05 2.74
N PHE A 88 -0.59 18.28 2.26
CA PHE A 88 -0.33 17.02 1.57
C PHE A 88 0.47 17.23 0.28
N ASN A 89 -0.02 18.06 -0.66
CA ASN A 89 0.59 18.27 -1.97
C ASN A 89 2.03 18.78 -1.89
N ASN A 90 2.33 19.63 -0.90
CA ASN A 90 3.67 20.18 -0.71
C ASN A 90 4.52 19.38 0.29
N ARG A 91 4.00 18.27 0.83
CA ARG A 91 4.67 17.42 1.85
C ARG A 91 5.21 18.23 3.04
N LYS A 92 4.32 19.01 3.69
CA LYS A 92 4.67 19.87 4.83
C LYS A 92 3.97 19.43 6.12
N VAL A 93 4.49 19.87 7.25
CA VAL A 93 3.89 19.65 8.58
C VAL A 93 3.73 18.15 8.84
N HIS A 94 2.51 17.66 9.05
CA HIS A 94 2.26 16.24 9.35
C HIS A 94 2.47 15.29 8.15
N PHE A 95 2.78 15.82 6.97
CA PHE A 95 3.05 15.03 5.75
C PHE A 95 4.52 14.96 5.34
N GLU A 96 5.46 15.55 6.11
CA GLU A 96 6.90 15.56 5.79
C GLU A 96 7.54 14.17 5.76
N GLN A 97 7.00 13.26 6.56
CA GLN A 97 7.44 11.86 6.64
C GLN A 97 7.11 11.02 5.39
N TYR A 98 6.31 11.54 4.46
CA TYR A 98 5.82 10.77 3.31
C TYR A 98 6.60 11.05 2.03
N GLY A 99 6.81 9.98 1.25
CA GLY A 99 7.49 10.06 -0.04
C GLY A 99 6.71 10.83 -1.11
N PRO A 100 7.37 11.21 -2.22
CA PRO A 100 6.72 11.88 -3.35
C PRO A 100 5.66 10.99 -4.02
N ASP A 101 5.82 9.68 -3.94
CA ASP A 101 4.92 8.65 -4.46
C ASP A 101 3.65 8.44 -3.62
N THR A 102 3.59 8.96 -2.39
CA THR A 102 2.42 8.80 -1.49
C THR A 102 1.13 9.33 -2.11
N GLU A 103 0.04 8.58 -1.99
CA GLU A 103 -1.26 8.91 -2.56
C GLU A 103 -2.31 9.25 -1.50
N LEU A 104 -3.13 10.27 -1.78
CA LEU A 104 -4.30 10.58 -0.99
C LEU A 104 -5.52 9.88 -1.60
N ILE A 105 -5.94 8.77 -0.99
CA ILE A 105 -7.03 7.92 -1.49
C ILE A 105 -8.39 8.24 -0.86
N GLY A 106 -8.42 9.13 0.14
CA GLY A 106 -9.66 9.50 0.81
C GLY A 106 -9.60 10.86 1.47
N PHE A 107 -10.65 11.65 1.27
CA PHE A 107 -10.81 12.96 1.90
C PHE A 107 -12.28 13.16 2.25
N PHE A 108 -12.65 12.93 3.52
CA PHE A 108 -14.05 12.83 3.93
C PHE A 108 -14.29 13.39 5.32
N THR A 109 -15.56 13.54 5.72
CA THR A 109 -15.93 14.05 7.04
C THR A 109 -16.31 12.95 8.02
N CYS A 110 -16.16 13.20 9.33
CA CYS A 110 -16.56 12.27 10.39
C CYS A 110 -18.10 12.10 10.49
N GLY A 111 -18.88 12.98 9.87
CA GLY A 111 -20.34 12.98 9.91
C GLY A 111 -20.94 13.37 11.26
N GLY A 112 -20.17 14.01 12.15
CA GLY A 112 -20.65 14.48 13.47
C GLY A 112 -20.89 13.37 14.50
N CYS A 113 -20.47 12.14 14.21
CA CYS A 113 -20.72 10.97 15.05
C CYS A 113 -19.45 10.52 15.79
N SER A 114 -19.63 9.74 16.85
CA SER A 114 -18.61 9.05 17.65
C SER A 114 -17.71 8.03 16.92
N GLY A 115 -17.72 8.03 15.58
CA GLY A 115 -16.87 7.18 14.75
C GLY A 115 -17.59 6.11 13.94
N ARG A 116 -18.93 5.99 14.02
CA ARG A 116 -19.69 5.00 13.21
C ARG A 116 -19.46 5.19 11.70
N ARG A 117 -19.55 6.43 11.22
CA ARG A 117 -19.30 6.76 9.80
C ARG A 117 -17.85 6.49 9.43
N VAL A 118 -16.91 6.96 10.26
CA VAL A 118 -15.47 6.79 10.03
C VAL A 118 -15.11 5.30 9.93
N SER A 119 -15.61 4.48 10.85
CA SER A 119 -15.43 3.03 10.85
C SER A 119 -15.83 2.38 9.52
N ARG A 120 -17.01 2.73 9.00
CA ARG A 120 -17.54 2.19 7.73
C ARG A 120 -16.71 2.64 6.52
N LEU A 121 -16.28 3.90 6.50
CA LEU A 121 -15.48 4.44 5.40
C LEU A 121 -14.06 3.88 5.40
N VAL A 122 -13.45 3.74 6.59
CA VAL A 122 -12.15 3.07 6.75
C VAL A 122 -12.22 1.63 6.26
N GLU A 123 -13.28 0.88 6.59
CA GLU A 123 -13.44 -0.49 6.08
C GLU A 123 -13.45 -0.54 4.55
N LYS A 124 -14.14 0.42 3.90
CA LYS A 124 -14.13 0.51 2.44
C LYS A 124 -12.76 0.90 1.89
N LEU A 125 -12.05 1.83 2.54
CA LEU A 125 -10.73 2.30 2.13
C LEU A 125 -9.64 1.22 2.30
N LYS A 126 -9.81 0.25 3.20
CA LYS A 126 -8.91 -0.91 3.31
C LYS A 126 -8.89 -1.76 2.05
N ASN A 127 -9.99 -1.82 1.30
CA ASN A 127 -10.01 -2.49 -0.02
C ASN A 127 -9.18 -1.76 -1.09
N TYR A 128 -8.68 -0.55 -0.76
CA TYR A 128 -7.80 0.27 -1.59
C TYR A 128 -6.45 0.51 -0.87
N ASP A 129 -6.03 -0.44 -0.02
CA ASP A 129 -4.73 -0.48 0.64
C ASP A 129 -4.42 0.71 1.57
N LEU A 130 -5.44 1.26 2.25
CA LEU A 130 -5.25 2.34 3.23
C LEU A 130 -4.22 1.97 4.32
N ASP A 131 -3.12 2.72 4.36
CA ASP A 131 -2.07 2.57 5.38
C ASP A 131 -2.28 3.51 6.58
N VAL A 132 -2.60 4.77 6.31
CA VAL A 132 -2.66 5.82 7.33
C VAL A 132 -3.91 6.67 7.20
N LEU A 133 -4.62 6.88 8.30
CA LEU A 133 -5.69 7.86 8.42
C LEU A 133 -5.21 9.06 9.25
N HIS A 134 -5.24 10.25 8.66
CA HIS A 134 -5.05 11.50 9.36
C HIS A 134 -6.37 12.02 9.93
N LEU A 135 -6.38 12.34 11.22
CA LEU A 135 -7.39 13.21 11.81
C LEU A 135 -6.99 14.67 11.50
N SER A 136 -7.82 15.40 10.76
CA SER A 136 -7.48 16.77 10.33
C SER A 136 -7.19 17.71 11.49
N SER A 137 -6.40 18.77 11.26
CA SER A 137 -6.07 19.76 12.30
C SER A 137 -7.31 20.32 13.01
N CYS A 138 -8.45 20.55 12.32
CA CYS A 138 -9.66 21.05 12.99
C CYS A 138 -10.33 20.07 13.97
N MET A 139 -9.99 18.78 13.92
CA MET A 139 -10.39 17.77 14.91
C MET A 139 -9.41 17.68 16.08
N CYS A 140 -8.18 18.13 15.87
CA CYS A 140 -7.05 18.01 16.80
C CYS A 140 -6.69 19.32 17.50
N MET A 141 -7.26 20.45 17.06
CA MET A 141 -7.09 21.76 17.71
C MET A 141 -7.46 21.68 19.19
N ASP A 142 -6.54 22.15 20.01
CA ASP A 142 -6.67 22.30 21.44
C ASP A 142 -6.26 23.75 21.79
N LEU A 143 -7.18 24.68 21.55
CA LEU A 143 -7.04 26.10 21.89
C LEU A 143 -8.04 26.41 23.01
N GLU A 144 -7.68 27.30 23.94
CA GLU A 144 -8.51 27.64 25.11
C GLU A 144 -9.93 28.08 24.71
N ASP A 145 -10.06 28.87 23.65
CA ASP A 145 -11.35 29.39 23.17
C ASP A 145 -12.03 28.54 22.09
N TYR A 146 -11.52 27.33 21.81
CA TYR A 146 -12.06 26.46 20.77
C TYR A 146 -12.74 25.23 21.34
N GLN A 147 -13.98 25.00 20.90
CA GLN A 147 -14.73 23.80 21.27
C GLN A 147 -14.03 22.54 20.73
N LYS A 148 -13.39 21.79 21.62
CA LYS A 148 -12.66 20.56 21.28
C LYS A 148 -13.61 19.51 20.70
N CYS A 149 -13.10 18.68 19.79
CA CYS A 149 -13.87 17.56 19.28
C CYS A 149 -14.12 16.53 20.41
N PRO A 150 -15.38 16.26 20.80
CA PRO A 150 -15.68 15.33 21.88
C PRO A 150 -15.39 13.86 21.49
N PHE A 151 -15.31 13.58 20.19
CA PHE A 151 -15.20 12.23 19.65
C PHE A 151 -13.81 11.86 19.14
N LYS A 152 -12.82 12.77 19.21
CA LYS A 152 -11.46 12.55 18.66
C LYS A 152 -10.88 11.21 19.13
N ASN A 153 -10.84 11.00 20.44
CA ASN A 153 -10.24 9.82 21.06
C ASN A 153 -11.00 8.54 20.72
N GLN A 154 -12.33 8.61 20.63
CA GLN A 154 -13.15 7.46 20.27
C GLN A 154 -12.96 7.08 18.79
N ILE A 155 -12.93 8.06 17.90
CA ILE A 155 -12.64 7.86 16.48
C ILE A 155 -11.25 7.22 16.31
N LYS A 156 -10.23 7.75 16.99
CA LYS A 156 -8.87 7.18 16.99
C LYS A 156 -8.86 5.70 17.40
N LYS A 157 -9.53 5.35 18.51
CA LYS A 157 -9.64 3.97 18.98
C LYS A 157 -10.32 3.06 17.95
N VAL A 158 -11.43 3.50 17.37
CA VAL A 158 -12.19 2.72 16.37
C VAL A 158 -11.38 2.46 15.10
N VAL A 159 -10.57 3.43 14.65
CA VAL A 159 -9.72 3.27 13.48
C VAL A 159 -8.51 2.37 13.79
N ALA A 160 -7.86 2.58 14.93
CA ALA A 160 -6.73 1.75 15.36
C ALA A 160 -7.12 0.27 15.52
N ALA A 161 -8.33 0.00 16.05
CA ALA A 161 -8.87 -1.36 16.17
C ALA A 161 -9.04 -2.09 14.82
N LYS A 162 -9.01 -1.37 13.69
CA LYS A 162 -9.06 -1.95 12.33
C LYS A 162 -7.68 -2.20 11.72
N GLY A 163 -6.60 -1.95 12.47
CA GLY A 163 -5.22 -2.11 12.02
C GLY A 163 -4.71 -0.96 11.16
N VAL A 164 -5.39 0.19 11.14
CA VAL A 164 -4.98 1.38 10.37
C VAL A 164 -4.22 2.35 11.28
N LYS A 165 -3.04 2.82 10.83
CA LYS A 165 -2.26 3.81 11.58
C LYS A 165 -3.03 5.13 11.62
N VAL A 166 -3.11 5.76 12.79
CA VAL A 166 -3.75 7.07 12.95
C VAL A 166 -2.70 8.12 13.23
N VAL A 167 -2.73 9.21 12.47
CA VAL A 167 -1.94 10.42 12.71
C VAL A 167 -2.88 11.56 13.10
N GLU A 168 -2.51 12.32 14.11
CA GLU A 168 -3.25 13.52 14.53
C GLU A 168 -2.64 14.74 13.86
N GLY A 169 -3.46 15.51 13.16
CA GLY A 169 -3.06 16.74 12.47
C GLY A 169 -2.87 16.60 10.96
N THR A 170 -2.91 17.75 10.29
CA THR A 170 -2.62 17.89 8.85
C THR A 170 -1.71 19.08 8.54
N HIS A 171 -2.09 20.31 8.93
CA HIS A 171 -1.44 21.55 8.47
C HIS A 171 -1.20 22.60 9.56
N HIS A 172 -1.53 22.27 10.81
CA HIS A 172 -1.19 23.00 12.03
C HIS A 172 -0.56 21.99 12.97
#